data_AF-A0A4Z0NXS8-F1
#
_entry.id   AF-A0A4Z0NXS8-F1
#
_cell.length_a   1.000
_cell.length_b   1.000
_cell.length_c   1.000
_cell.angle_alpha   90.00
_cell.angle_beta   90.00
_cell.angle_gamma   90.00
#
_symmetry.space_group_name_H-M   'P 1'
#
loop_
_entity.id
_entity.type
_entity.pdbx_description
1 polymer ?
#
loop_
_entity_poly.entity_id
_entity_poly.type
_entity_poly.pdbx_seq_one_letter_code
_entity_poly.pdbx_strand_id
1 'polypeptide(L)' 'MPRPYEAVADAIRTARAIVMQEGSALAAAARGGDDAALDAASCDLVSRIAQAILDAENDALARGLVAPDAHPAKRLSA' A
#
# COMPACT_ATOMS: atom_id res chain seq x y z
N MET A 1 0.66 -3.59 21.83
CA MET A 1 0.89 -2.22 21.35
C MET A 1 1.49 -2.31 19.95
N PRO A 2 0.70 -2.13 18.88
CA PRO A 2 1.21 -2.15 17.51
C PRO A 2 2.17 -0.98 17.34
N ARG A 3 3.35 -1.23 16.77
CA ARG A 3 4.38 -0.19 16.69
C ARG A 3 4.13 0.66 15.43
N PRO A 4 4.33 1.98 15.46
CA PRO A 4 4.00 2.87 14.34
C PRO A 4 4.72 2.52 13.01
N TYR A 5 5.86 1.84 13.07
CA TYR A 5 6.58 1.36 11.90
C TYR A 5 6.01 0.07 11.26
N GLU A 6 5.08 -0.60 11.95
CA GLU A 6 4.56 -1.91 11.54
C GLU A 6 3.57 -1.79 10.37
N ALA A 7 2.78 -0.70 10.33
CA ALA A 7 1.90 -0.40 9.20
C ALA A 7 2.68 -0.10 7.91
N VAL A 8 3.77 0.68 8.02
CA VAL A 8 4.66 0.95 6.88
C VAL A 8 5.35 -0.34 6.40
N ALA A 9 5.79 -1.19 7.33
CA ALA A 9 6.38 -2.49 7.00
C ALA A 9 5.39 -3.44 6.30
N ASP A 10 4.11 -3.39 6.68
CA ASP A 10 3.06 -4.22 6.06
C ASP A 10 2.68 -3.72 4.67
N ALA A 11 2.55 -2.39 4.48
CA ALA A 11 2.35 -1.80 3.15
C ALA A 11 3.49 -2.15 2.18
N ILE A 12 4.74 -2.08 2.65
CA ILE A 12 5.92 -2.50 1.87
C ILE A 12 5.84 -3.99 1.52
N ARG A 13 5.41 -4.85 2.45
CA ARG A 13 5.25 -6.28 2.21
C ARG A 13 4.20 -6.56 1.14
N THR A 14 3.04 -5.91 1.23
CA THR A 14 1.93 -6.03 0.27
C THR A 14 2.35 -5.54 -1.11
N ALA A 15 2.98 -4.38 -1.21
CA ALA A 15 3.52 -3.85 -2.47
C ALA A 15 4.52 -4.83 -3.11
N ARG A 16 5.40 -5.43 -2.29
CA ARG A 16 6.39 -6.39 -2.77
C ARG A 16 5.76 -7.69 -3.28
N ALA A 17 4.68 -8.15 -2.65
CA ALA A 17 3.91 -9.30 -3.12
C ALA A 17 3.23 -9.03 -4.47
N ILE A 18 2.61 -7.85 -4.61
CA ILE A 18 1.97 -7.41 -5.87
C ILE A 18 2.98 -7.35 -7.00
N VAL A 19 4.14 -6.70 -6.78
CA VAL A 19 5.19 -6.62 -7.80
C VAL A 19 5.70 -7.99 -8.22
N MET A 20 5.87 -8.93 -7.29
CA MET A 20 6.32 -10.28 -7.63
C MET A 20 5.29 -11.07 -8.46
N GLN A 21 3.99 -10.92 -8.15
CA GLN A 21 2.93 -11.64 -8.85
C GLN A 21 2.67 -11.03 -10.23
N GLU A 22 2.41 -9.74 -10.28
CA GLU A 22 2.05 -9.01 -11.51
C GLU A 22 3.26 -8.78 -12.42
N GLY A 23 4.44 -8.57 -11.84
CA GLY A 23 5.69 -8.46 -12.61
C GLY A 23 6.03 -9.74 -13.39
N SER A 24 5.59 -10.91 -12.89
CA SER A 24 5.76 -12.18 -13.62
C SER A 24 4.85 -12.27 -14.85
N ALA A 25 3.61 -11.78 -14.75
CA ALA A 25 2.67 -11.72 -15.86
C ALA A 25 3.13 -10.70 -16.92
N LEU A 26 3.61 -9.54 -16.48
CA LEU A 26 4.20 -8.53 -17.35
C LEU A 26 5.42 -9.05 -18.11
N ALA A 27 6.33 -9.76 -17.42
CA ALA A 27 7.51 -10.37 -18.03
C ALA A 27 7.17 -11.54 -18.98
N ALA A 28 6.02 -12.20 -18.79
CA ALA A 28 5.52 -13.21 -19.72
C ALA A 28 4.93 -12.55 -20.98
N ALA A 29 4.12 -11.51 -20.83
CA ALA A 29 3.56 -10.74 -21.95
C ALA A 29 4.66 -10.09 -22.81
N ALA A 30 5.66 -9.45 -22.17
CA ALA A 30 6.80 -8.86 -22.87
C ALA A 30 7.58 -9.88 -23.70
N ARG A 31 7.74 -11.11 -23.20
CA ARG A 31 8.41 -12.19 -23.94
C ARG A 31 7.56 -12.75 -25.08
N GLY A 32 6.23 -12.69 -24.95
CA GLY A 32 5.30 -13.10 -26.00
C GLY A 32 5.22 -12.12 -27.18
N GLY A 33 5.70 -10.88 -27.02
CA GLY A 33 5.57 -9.83 -28.04
C GLY A 33 4.13 -9.38 -28.25
N ASP A 34 3.27 -9.59 -27.25
CA ASP A 34 1.87 -9.17 -27.27
C ASP A 34 1.75 -7.83 -26.53
N ASP A 35 1.82 -6.74 -27.30
CA ASP A 35 1.77 -5.37 -26.77
C ASP A 35 0.44 -5.09 -26.05
N ALA A 36 -0.67 -5.67 -26.51
CA ALA A 36 -1.97 -5.49 -25.86
C ALA A 36 -2.01 -6.20 -24.49
N ALA A 37 -1.43 -7.39 -24.39
CA ALA A 37 -1.29 -8.09 -23.11
C ALA A 37 -0.31 -7.37 -22.16
N LEU A 38 0.73 -6.74 -22.70
CA LEU A 38 1.70 -5.96 -21.93
C LEU A 38 1.06 -4.71 -21.31
N ASP A 39 0.27 -3.97 -22.08
CA ASP A 39 -0.46 -2.79 -21.60
C ASP A 39 -1.51 -3.16 -20.56
N ALA A 40 -2.27 -4.25 -20.79
CA ALA A 40 -3.23 -4.76 -19.82
C ALA A 40 -2.56 -5.15 -18.49
N ALA A 41 -1.47 -5.92 -18.55
CA ALA A 41 -0.72 -6.31 -17.35
C ALA A 41 -0.09 -5.11 -16.62
N SER A 42 0.35 -4.09 -17.36
CA SER A 42 0.86 -2.85 -16.77
C SER A 42 -0.23 -2.08 -16.02
N CYS A 43 -1.42 -1.96 -16.63
CA CYS A 43 -2.57 -1.29 -16.02
C CYS A 43 -3.04 -2.00 -14.75
N ASP A 44 -3.09 -3.34 -14.77
CA ASP A 44 -3.45 -4.15 -13.62
C ASP A 44 -2.42 -4.01 -12.48
N LEU A 45 -1.12 -4.05 -12.80
CA LEU A 45 -0.04 -3.83 -11.83
C LEU A 45 -0.18 -2.46 -11.14
N VAL A 46 -0.33 -1.39 -11.92
CA VAL A 46 -0.45 -0.03 -11.39
C VAL A 46 -1.71 0.11 -10.54
N SER A 47 -2.84 -0.42 -11.00
CA SER A 47 -4.12 -0.33 -10.28
C SER A 47 -4.06 -1.06 -8.94
N ARG A 48 -3.45 -2.25 -8.88
CA ARG A 48 -3.30 -3.00 -7.62
C ARG A 48 -2.36 -2.32 -6.63
N ILE A 49 -1.27 -1.71 -7.12
CA ILE A 49 -0.39 -0.91 -6.26
C ILE A 49 -1.14 0.29 -5.68
N ALA A 50 -1.87 1.03 -6.51
CA ALA A 50 -2.66 2.17 -6.06
C ALA A 50 -3.70 1.75 -5.01
N GLN A 51 -4.41 0.65 -5.25
CA GLN A 51 -5.40 0.13 -4.30
C GLN A 51 -4.75 -0.28 -2.97
N ALA A 52 -3.62 -0.98 -3.00
CA ALA A 52 -2.91 -1.38 -1.79
C ALA A 52 -2.42 -0.18 -0.95
N ILE A 53 -2.06 0.93 -1.60
CA ILE A 53 -1.71 2.17 -0.92
C ILE A 53 -2.95 2.77 -0.24
N LEU A 54 -4.06 2.89 -0.97
CA LEU A 54 -5.32 3.42 -0.43
C LEU A 54 -5.85 2.57 0.73
N ASP A 55 -5.77 1.25 0.62
CA ASP A 55 -6.16 0.32 1.67
C ASP A 55 -5.29 0.50 2.92
N ALA A 56 -3.96 0.63 2.74
CA ALA A 56 -3.04 0.89 3.85
C ALA A 56 -3.27 2.26 4.51
N GLU A 57 -3.61 3.29 3.72
CA GLU A 57 -3.99 4.62 4.23
C GLU A 57 -5.31 4.56 5.01
N ASN A 58 -6.31 3.85 4.48
CA ASN A 58 -7.60 3.69 5.13
C ASN A 58 -7.49 2.89 6.44
N ASP A 59 -6.69 1.83 6.47
CA ASP A 59 -6.39 1.06 7.68
C ASP A 59 -5.64 1.91 8.72
N ALA A 60 -4.69 2.76 8.29
CA ALA A 60 -4.00 3.68 9.17
C ALA A 60 -4.96 4.74 9.75
N LEU A 61 -5.88 5.27 8.93
CA LEU A 61 -6.89 6.23 9.34
C LEU A 61 -7.89 5.60 10.33
N ALA A 62 -8.37 4.40 10.05
CA ALA A 62 -9.26 3.63 10.92
C ALA A 62 -8.61 3.35 12.28
N ARG A 63 -7.31 3.00 12.29
CA ARG A 63 -6.53 2.82 13.53
C ARG A 63 -6.31 4.13 14.29
N GLY A 64 -6.13 5.25 13.58
CA GLY A 64 -6.05 6.59 14.17
C GLY A 64 -7.36 7.06 14.78
N LEU A 65 -8.51 6.70 14.18
CA LEU A 65 -9.85 6.97 14.71
C LEU A 65 -10.19 6.14 15.96
N VAL A 66 -9.54 4.99 16.16
CA VAL A 66 -9.67 4.15 17.36
C VAL A 66 -8.75 4.60 18.52
N ALA A 67 -7.92 5.62 18.32
CA ALA A 67 -7.12 6.24 19.38
C ALA A 67 -7.68 7.62 19.79
N PRO A 68 -8.81 7.70 20.51
CA PRO A 68 -9.12 8.91 21.26
C PRO A 68 -8.19 8.99 22.48
N ASP A 69 -7.53 10.14 22.61
CA ASP A 69 -6.75 10.61 23.76
C ASP A 69 -5.53 9.80 24.20
N ALA A 70 -4.38 10.22 23.68
CA ALA A 70 -3.25 10.48 24.56
C ALA A 70 -2.61 11.77 24.08
N HIS A 71 -2.90 12.90 24.73
CA HIS A 71 -1.98 13.99 25.10
C HIS A 71 -2.84 15.09 25.75
N PRO A 72 -2.90 15.19 27.10
CA PRO A 72 -3.53 16.35 27.71
C PRO A 72 -2.73 17.59 27.32
N ALA A 73 -3.41 18.53 26.67
CA ALA A 73 -2.90 19.84 26.32
C ALA A 73 -2.22 20.47 27.54
N LYS A 74 -0.90 20.63 27.48
CA LYS A 74 -0.14 21.39 28.45
C LYS A 74 -0.59 22.85 28.32
N ARG A 75 -1.57 23.25 29.14
CA ARG A 75 -1.93 24.65 29.35
C ARG A 75 -0.67 25.40 29.76
N LEU A 76 -0.13 26.20 28.86
CA LEU A 76 0.90 27.17 29.20
C LEU A 76 0.18 28.37 29.84
N SER A 77 0.29 28.47 31.16
CA SER A 77 0.09 29.70 31.90
C SER A 77 1.46 30.30 32.19
N ALA A 78 1.69 31.52 31.72
CA ALA A 78 2.61 32.51 32.28
C ALA A 78 2.11 33.89 31.87
#